data_AF-A0A6A7AYU2-F1
#
_entry.id   AF-A0A6A7AYU2-F1
#
_cell.length_a   1.000
_cell.length_b   1.000
_cell.length_c   1.000
_cell.angle_alpha   90.00
_cell.angle_beta   90.00
_cell.angle_gamma   90.00
#
_symmetry.space_group_name_H-M   'P 1'
#
loop_
_entity.id
_entity.type
_entity.pdbx_description
1 polymer ?
#
loop_
_entity_poly.entity_id
_entity_poly.type
_entity_poly.pdbx_seq_one_letter_code
_entity_poly.pdbx_strand_id
1 'polypeptide(L)'
;MQFTTLFLAASAAVLSVAAPADMGQWDVIVTEQWSAIGYKAVQVNANFTSPSYPGAEGLTSSCSKKHIPATTNTPAVNTDDCDPGFSYTWEGGVIKLQQVVELPNQMTVFGEAPLKTITGGVGRSAQGQTIVKVTSAIA
;
A
#
# COMPACT_ATOMS: atom_id res chain seq x y z
N MET A 1 52.39 40.62 4.67
CA MET A 1 51.92 39.26 5.01
C MET A 1 50.58 39.08 4.29
N GLN A 2 50.54 38.26 3.25
CA GLN A 2 49.34 38.04 2.43
C GLN A 2 48.83 36.63 2.75
N PHE A 3 47.62 36.54 3.31
CA PHE A 3 46.95 35.27 3.60
C PHE A 3 46.10 34.89 2.39
N THR A 4 46.45 33.78 1.74
CA THR A 4 45.72 33.21 0.60
C THR A 4 44.69 32.23 1.15
N THR A 5 43.41 32.59 1.08
CA THR A 5 42.29 31.75 1.52
C THR A 5 41.91 30.76 0.41
N LEU A 6 42.17 29.48 0.64
CA LEU A 6 41.70 28.37 -0.20
C LEU A 6 40.24 28.06 0.15
N PHE A 7 39.33 28.26 -0.80
CA PHE A 7 37.95 27.75 -0.72
C PHE A 7 37.95 26.28 -1.16
N LEU A 8 37.72 25.34 -0.23
CA LEU A 8 37.36 23.96 -0.56
C LEU A 8 35.90 23.93 -1.03
N ALA A 9 35.68 23.56 -2.29
CA ALA A 9 34.36 23.25 -2.82
C ALA A 9 33.93 21.85 -2.33
N ALA A 10 32.84 21.79 -1.56
CA ALA A 10 32.22 20.54 -1.15
C ALA A 10 31.51 19.90 -2.35
N SER A 11 32.05 18.79 -2.84
CA SER A 11 31.40 17.93 -3.83
C SER A 11 30.22 17.20 -3.19
N ALA A 12 28.99 17.62 -3.51
CA ALA A 12 27.78 16.91 -3.14
C ALA A 12 27.74 15.56 -3.88
N ALA A 13 27.78 14.46 -3.13
CA ALA A 13 27.56 13.13 -3.67
C ALA A 13 26.08 13.02 -4.09
N VAL A 14 25.82 12.97 -5.40
CA VAL A 14 24.53 12.53 -5.93
C VAL A 14 24.41 11.04 -5.66
N LEU A 15 23.53 10.66 -4.72
CA LEU A 15 23.07 9.28 -4.58
C LEU A 15 22.33 8.94 -5.87
N SER A 16 22.95 8.12 -6.70
CA SER A 16 22.29 7.46 -7.83
C SER A 16 21.20 6.56 -7.26
N VAL A 17 19.95 7.01 -7.30
CA VAL A 17 18.80 6.12 -7.10
C VAL A 17 18.81 5.19 -8.31
N ALA A 18 19.38 4.00 -8.15
CA ALA A 18 19.27 2.96 -9.17
C ALA A 18 17.78 2.79 -9.48
N ALA A 19 17.40 2.86 -10.75
CA ALA A 19 16.06 2.48 -11.16
C ALA A 19 15.79 1.08 -10.56
N PRO A 20 14.67 0.88 -9.85
CA PRO A 20 14.45 -0.39 -9.17
C PRO A 20 14.51 -1.50 -10.22
N ALA A 21 15.49 -2.40 -10.08
CA ALA A 21 15.41 -3.73 -10.67
C ALA A 21 14.02 -4.27 -10.33
N ASP A 22 13.33 -4.94 -11.26
CA ASP A 22 11.92 -5.36 -11.11
C ASP A 22 11.65 -6.01 -9.74
N MET A 23 11.30 -5.19 -8.74
CA MET A 23 11.18 -5.60 -7.34
C MET A 23 9.84 -6.29 -7.11
N GLY A 24 8.99 -6.34 -8.14
CA GLY A 24 7.70 -6.96 -8.10
C GLY A 24 6.55 -5.97 -8.23
N GLN A 25 5.36 -6.55 -8.10
CA GLN A 25 4.09 -5.85 -8.20
C GLN A 25 3.03 -6.58 -7.37
N TRP A 26 2.03 -5.84 -6.93
CA TRP A 26 0.83 -6.37 -6.32
C TRP A 26 -0.31 -6.40 -7.31
N ASP A 27 -1.03 -7.51 -7.39
CA ASP A 27 -2.41 -7.52 -7.87
C ASP A 27 -3.34 -7.27 -6.69
N VAL A 28 -4.09 -6.17 -6.73
CA VAL A 28 -4.87 -5.70 -5.57
C VAL A 28 -6.33 -5.55 -5.91
N ILE A 29 -7.17 -6.09 -5.03
CA ILE A 29 -8.62 -5.93 -5.05
C ILE A 29 -9.04 -5.17 -3.79
N VAL A 30 -9.72 -4.04 -3.99
CA VAL A 30 -10.37 -3.27 -2.92
C VAL A 30 -11.87 -3.51 -3.01
N THR A 31 -12.48 -3.94 -1.90
CA THR A 31 -13.93 -4.10 -1.76
C THR A 31 -14.43 -3.20 -0.65
N GLU A 32 -15.35 -2.32 -0.98
CA GLU A 32 -15.99 -1.37 -0.08
C GLU A 32 -17.44 -1.78 0.12
N GLN A 33 -17.93 -1.63 1.35
CA GLN A 33 -19.33 -1.84 1.70
C GLN A 33 -19.81 -0.70 2.58
N TRP A 34 -21.06 -0.29 2.39
CA TRP A 34 -21.66 0.75 3.21
C TRP A 34 -23.18 0.58 3.33
N SER A 35 -23.76 1.24 4.32
CA SER A 35 -25.23 1.31 4.45
C SER A 35 -25.69 2.68 4.97
N ALA A 36 -26.98 2.95 4.80
CA ALA A 36 -27.60 4.21 5.19
C ALA A 36 -27.51 4.51 6.70
N ILE A 37 -27.35 3.48 7.54
CA ILE A 37 -27.22 3.65 8.99
C ILE A 37 -25.81 4.09 9.42
N GLY A 38 -24.87 4.27 8.48
CA GLY A 38 -23.51 4.73 8.74
C GLY A 38 -22.46 3.62 8.80
N TYR A 39 -22.84 2.35 8.63
CA TYR A 39 -21.89 1.25 8.48
C TYR A 39 -20.95 1.48 7.29
N LYS A 40 -19.67 1.20 7.48
CA LYS A 40 -18.65 1.19 6.42
C LYS A 40 -17.70 0.02 6.63
N ALA A 41 -17.29 -0.64 5.56
CA ALA A 41 -16.20 -1.61 5.59
C ALA A 41 -15.36 -1.50 4.32
N VAL A 42 -14.06 -1.75 4.46
CA VAL A 42 -13.09 -1.81 3.38
C VAL A 42 -12.25 -3.06 3.58
N GLN A 43 -12.24 -3.92 2.58
CA GLN A 43 -11.39 -5.10 2.49
C GLN A 43 -10.38 -4.88 1.37
N VAL A 44 -9.10 -5.06 1.66
CA VAL A 44 -8.02 -5.00 0.67
C VAL A 44 -7.33 -6.34 0.65
N ASN A 45 -7.31 -6.98 -0.51
CA ASN A 45 -6.55 -8.19 -0.75
C ASN A 45 -5.49 -7.89 -1.80
N ALA A 46 -4.24 -8.21 -1.50
CA ALA A 46 -3.11 -8.00 -2.39
C ALA A 46 -2.35 -9.32 -2.57
N ASN A 47 -1.93 -9.61 -3.81
CA ASN A 47 -1.04 -10.71 -4.13
C ASN A 47 0.26 -10.15 -4.69
N PHE A 48 1.34 -10.23 -3.92
CA PHE A 48 2.65 -9.74 -4.33
C PHE A 48 3.41 -10.79 -5.15
N THR A 49 3.90 -10.37 -6.31
CA THR A 49 4.65 -11.21 -7.24
C THR A 49 5.98 -10.54 -7.57
N SER A 50 7.07 -11.31 -7.56
CA SER A 50 8.42 -10.85 -7.92
C SER A 50 9.23 -12.03 -8.45
N PRO A 51 10.45 -11.83 -8.98
CA PRO A 51 11.31 -12.95 -9.37
C PRO A 51 11.58 -13.97 -8.25
N SER A 52 11.62 -13.55 -6.98
CA SER A 52 11.79 -14.46 -5.83
C SER A 52 10.46 -15.04 -5.31
N TYR A 53 9.32 -14.50 -5.76
CA TYR A 53 7.96 -14.97 -5.43
C TYR A 53 7.16 -15.15 -6.73
N PRO A 54 7.44 -16.20 -7.52
CA PRO A 54 6.88 -16.33 -8.87
C PRO A 54 5.43 -16.82 -8.88
N GLY A 55 4.63 -16.26 -9.79
CA GLY A 55 3.35 -16.83 -10.23
C GLY A 55 2.25 -16.90 -9.15
N ALA A 56 1.53 -18.03 -9.12
CA ALA A 56 0.38 -18.26 -8.24
C ALA A 56 0.75 -18.49 -6.75
N GLU A 57 2.05 -18.60 -6.45
CA GLU A 57 2.62 -18.73 -5.11
C GLU A 57 3.09 -17.37 -4.55
N GLY A 58 2.59 -16.27 -5.10
CA GLY A 58 2.85 -14.93 -4.60
C GLY A 58 2.48 -14.76 -3.12
N LEU A 59 3.04 -13.72 -2.49
CA LEU A 59 2.77 -13.43 -1.09
C LEU A 59 1.41 -12.72 -0.98
N THR A 60 0.39 -13.47 -0.55
CA THR A 60 -0.95 -12.94 -0.33
C THR A 60 -1.01 -12.17 0.98
N SER A 61 -1.65 -11.00 0.98
CA SER A 61 -1.90 -10.22 2.17
C SER A 61 -3.29 -9.58 2.14
N SER A 62 -3.87 -9.44 3.32
CA SER A 62 -5.24 -9.00 3.53
C SER A 62 -5.29 -7.94 4.62
N CYS A 63 -6.16 -6.94 4.44
CA CYS A 63 -6.56 -6.02 5.49
C CYS A 63 -8.07 -5.76 5.47
N SER A 64 -8.66 -5.68 6.66
CA SER A 64 -10.07 -5.38 6.90
C SER A 64 -10.21 -4.18 7.83
N LYS A 65 -10.82 -3.09 7.33
CA LYS A 65 -11.31 -1.98 8.14
C LYS A 65 -12.82 -2.00 8.20
N LYS A 66 -13.41 -1.84 9.39
CA LYS A 66 -14.86 -1.79 9.56
C LYS A 66 -15.24 -0.77 10.62
N HIS A 67 -16.24 0.03 10.29
CA HIS A 67 -16.93 0.94 11.18
C HIS A 67 -18.38 0.47 11.35
N ILE A 68 -18.73 0.15 12.59
CA ILE A 68 -20.10 -0.12 13.01
C ILE A 68 -20.57 1.12 13.80
N PRO A 69 -21.63 1.81 13.34
CA PRO A 69 -22.15 3.00 14.00
C PRO A 69 -22.75 2.64 15.37
N ALA A 70 -22.79 3.61 16.28
CA ALA A 70 -23.45 3.43 17.57
C ALA A 70 -24.96 3.23 17.39
N THR A 71 -25.57 2.46 18.29
CA THR A 71 -27.02 2.34 18.43
C THR A 71 -27.44 2.83 19.82
N THR A 72 -28.75 2.87 20.09
CA THR A 72 -29.28 3.24 21.41
C THR A 72 -28.66 2.43 22.56
N ASN A 73 -28.27 1.18 22.30
CA ASN A 73 -27.79 0.26 23.33
C ASN A 73 -26.33 -0.18 23.14
N THR A 74 -25.64 0.27 22.08
CA THR A 74 -24.28 -0.17 21.78
C THR A 74 -23.41 0.99 21.30
N PRO A 75 -22.18 1.15 21.82
CA PRO A 75 -21.24 2.14 21.30
C PRO A 75 -20.81 1.80 19.87
N ALA A 76 -20.25 2.79 19.17
CA ALA A 76 -19.64 2.56 17.87
C ALA A 76 -18.41 1.66 18.01
N VAL A 77 -18.15 0.83 17.00
CA VAL A 77 -17.00 -0.08 16.97
C VAL A 77 -16.20 0.18 15.69
N ASN A 78 -14.90 0.36 15.85
CA ASN A 78 -13.95 0.40 14.73
C ASN A 78 -13.01 -0.80 14.85
N THR A 79 -12.83 -1.53 13.76
CA THR A 79 -11.80 -2.58 13.65
C THR A 79 -10.89 -2.25 12.47
N ASP A 80 -9.60 -2.49 12.66
CA ASP A 80 -8.55 -2.36 11.64
C ASP A 80 -7.62 -3.55 11.86
N ASP A 81 -7.65 -4.50 10.95
CA ASP A 81 -6.91 -5.75 11.04
C ASP A 81 -6.19 -6.00 9.72
N CYS A 82 -4.90 -6.33 9.80
CA CYS A 82 -4.03 -6.51 8.65
C CYS A 82 -3.08 -7.68 8.91
N ASP A 83 -2.75 -8.41 7.86
CA ASP A 83 -1.69 -9.40 7.94
C ASP A 83 -0.37 -8.74 8.37
N PRO A 84 0.45 -9.40 9.22
CA PRO A 84 1.69 -8.83 9.72
C PRO A 84 2.62 -8.38 8.59
N GLY A 85 3.14 -7.15 8.72
CA GLY A 85 4.06 -6.58 7.74
C GLY A 85 3.38 -6.03 6.48
N PHE A 86 2.06 -6.09 6.36
CA PHE A 86 1.30 -5.47 5.27
C PHE A 86 0.48 -4.29 5.78
N SER A 87 0.45 -3.19 5.03
CA SER A 87 -0.43 -2.06 5.30
C SER A 87 -0.83 -1.35 4.02
N TYR A 88 -1.93 -0.58 4.11
CA TYR A 88 -2.47 0.16 2.97
C TYR A 88 -3.09 1.50 3.37
N THR A 89 -3.16 2.39 2.39
CA THR A 89 -3.98 3.60 2.43
C THR A 89 -4.88 3.63 1.20
N TRP A 90 -6.19 3.77 1.41
CA TRP A 90 -7.19 3.87 0.35
C TRP A 90 -8.00 5.16 0.48
N GLU A 91 -7.89 6.03 -0.52
CA GLU A 91 -8.54 7.35 -0.55
C GLU A 91 -9.54 7.49 -1.73
N GLY A 92 -10.22 6.41 -2.12
CA GLY A 92 -11.29 6.46 -3.12
C GLY A 92 -10.83 6.70 -4.58
N GLY A 93 -9.52 6.68 -4.85
CA GLY A 93 -8.97 6.87 -6.20
C GLY A 93 -7.52 6.45 -6.38
N VAL A 94 -6.74 6.41 -5.30
CA VAL A 94 -5.38 5.90 -5.26
C VAL A 94 -5.25 4.91 -4.11
N ILE A 95 -4.66 3.75 -4.39
CA ILE A 95 -4.26 2.77 -3.39
C ILE A 95 -2.75 2.87 -3.19
N LYS A 96 -2.33 2.97 -1.93
CA LYS A 96 -0.92 2.92 -1.53
C LYS A 96 -0.70 1.67 -0.70
N LEU A 97 0.38 0.97 -0.96
CA LEU A 97 0.71 -0.30 -0.32
C LEU A 97 2.12 -0.24 0.25
N GLN A 98 2.27 -0.92 1.38
CA GLN A 98 3.54 -1.19 2.01
C GLN A 98 3.55 -2.67 2.43
N GLN A 99 4.64 -3.37 2.14
CA GLN A 99 4.80 -4.76 2.56
C GLN A 99 6.24 -5.07 2.96
N VAL A 100 6.42 -5.82 4.04
CA VAL A 100 7.70 -6.41 4.39
C VAL A 100 7.88 -7.70 3.59
N VAL A 101 8.97 -7.80 2.84
CA VAL A 101 9.32 -8.93 1.96
C VAL A 101 10.79 -9.29 2.16
N GLU A 102 11.21 -10.45 1.65
CA GLU A 102 12.60 -10.91 1.72
C GLU A 102 13.19 -11.03 0.31
N LEU A 103 13.94 -10.00 -0.12
CA LEU A 103 14.47 -9.87 -1.48
C LEU A 103 15.87 -9.21 -1.50
N PRO A 104 16.99 -9.95 -1.56
CA PRO A 104 17.31 -11.23 -0.93
C PRO A 104 17.50 -11.14 0.60
N ASN A 105 17.33 -9.95 1.18
CA ASN A 105 17.27 -9.72 2.63
C ASN A 105 15.90 -9.13 2.98
N GLN A 106 15.53 -9.12 4.26
CA GLN A 106 14.32 -8.45 4.71
C GLN A 106 14.36 -6.96 4.34
N MET A 107 13.30 -6.48 3.71
CA MET A 107 13.10 -5.08 3.36
C MET A 107 11.62 -4.75 3.32
N THR A 108 11.31 -3.46 3.41
CA THR A 108 9.96 -2.93 3.19
C THR A 108 9.87 -2.36 1.79
N VAL A 109 8.95 -2.86 0.97
CA VAL A 109 8.64 -2.36 -0.37
C VAL A 109 7.39 -1.48 -0.34
N PHE A 110 7.33 -0.51 -1.24
CA PHE A 110 6.24 0.46 -1.36
C PHE A 110 5.79 0.60 -2.80
N GLY A 111 4.51 0.89 -2.98
CA GLY A 111 3.96 1.24 -4.28
C GLY A 111 2.63 1.98 -4.16
N GLU A 112 2.27 2.70 -5.22
CA GLU A 112 0.95 3.30 -5.34
C GLU A 112 0.46 3.23 -6.78
N ALA A 113 -0.86 3.13 -6.95
CA ALA A 113 -1.48 3.17 -8.26
C ALA A 113 -2.89 3.77 -8.19
N PRO A 114 -3.38 4.38 -9.28
CA PRO A 114 -4.78 4.70 -9.40
C PRO A 114 -5.62 3.41 -9.37
N LEU A 115 -6.75 3.46 -8.67
CA LEU A 115 -7.74 2.40 -8.65
C LEU A 115 -9.11 3.04 -8.74
N LYS A 116 -9.96 2.51 -9.61
CA LYS A 116 -11.35 2.94 -9.73
C LYS A 116 -12.24 1.81 -9.24
N THR A 117 -13.12 2.10 -8.30
CA THR A 117 -14.15 1.14 -7.87
C THR A 117 -15.42 1.31 -8.70
N ILE A 118 -16.11 0.20 -8.91
CA ILE A 118 -17.40 0.13 -9.59
C ILE A 118 -18.44 -0.23 -8.54
N THR A 119 -19.46 0.61 -8.40
CA THR A 119 -20.56 0.36 -7.48
C THR A 119 -21.41 -0.81 -7.95
N GLY A 120 -21.70 -1.75 -7.05
CA GLY A 120 -22.60 -2.86 -7.32
C GLY A 120 -24.04 -2.40 -7.57
N GLY A 121 -24.85 -3.26 -8.19
CA GLY A 121 -26.20 -2.89 -8.67
C GLY A 121 -27.19 -2.39 -7.60
N VAL A 122 -26.92 -2.65 -6.31
CA VAL A 122 -27.74 -2.18 -5.18
C VAL A 122 -27.20 -0.93 -4.49
N GLY A 123 -26.09 -0.35 -4.97
CA GLY A 123 -25.56 0.92 -4.46
C GLY A 123 -24.97 0.87 -3.05
N ARG A 124 -24.70 -0.32 -2.50
CA ARG A 124 -24.23 -0.55 -1.11
C ARG A 124 -22.83 -1.17 -1.02
N SER A 125 -22.20 -1.38 -2.17
CA SER A 125 -20.85 -1.88 -2.26
C SER A 125 -20.18 -1.32 -3.50
N ALA A 126 -18.86 -1.25 -3.49
CA ALA A 126 -18.07 -1.07 -4.69
C ALA A 126 -16.85 -1.97 -4.65
N GLN A 127 -16.34 -2.32 -5.83
CA GLN A 127 -15.13 -3.11 -5.95
C GLN A 127 -14.28 -2.56 -7.08
N GLY A 128 -12.97 -2.56 -6.90
CA GLY A 128 -12.02 -2.24 -7.94
C GLY A 128 -10.78 -3.12 -7.82
N GLN A 129 -10.10 -3.31 -8.95
CA GLN A 129 -8.86 -4.06 -9.04
C GLN A 129 -7.82 -3.22 -9.77
N THR A 130 -6.57 -3.30 -9.35
CA THR A 130 -5.45 -2.65 -10.04
C THR A 130 -4.15 -3.41 -9.82
N ILE A 131 -3.17 -3.17 -10.68
CA ILE A 131 -1.79 -3.61 -10.46
C ILE A 131 -0.99 -2.45 -9.90
N VAL A 132 -0.37 -2.66 -8.74
CA VAL A 132 0.53 -1.69 -8.12
C VAL A 132 1.96 -2.16 -8.32
N LYS A 133 2.79 -1.37 -9.00
CA LYS A 133 4.23 -1.68 -9.13
C LYS A 133 4.98 -1.20 -7.89
N VAL A 134 6.02 -1.93 -7.49
CA VAL A 134 6.97 -1.43 -6.50
C VAL A 134 7.70 -0.22 -7.07
N THR A 135 7.66 0.90 -6.36
CA THR A 135 8.32 2.16 -6.76
C THR A 135 9.50 2.50 -5.86
N SER A 136 9.54 1.98 -4.63
CA SER A 136 10.65 2.14 -3.71
C SER A 136 10.75 0.98 -2.72
N ALA A 137 11.92 0.81 -2.12
CA ALA A 137 12.18 -0.15 -1.06
C ALA A 137 13.20 0.39 -0.05
N ILE A 138 13.08 -0.04 1.21
CA ILE A 138 13.96 0.32 2.33
C ILE A 138 14.35 -0.96 3.05
N ALA A 139 15.65 -1.22 3.19
CA ALA A 139 16.20 -2.34 3.98
C ALA A 139 16.49 -1.92 5.42
#